data_AF-A0A1J5UIE0-F1
#
_entry.id   AF-A0A1J5UIE0-F1
#
_cell.length_a   1.000
_cell.length_b   1.000
_cell.length_c   1.000
_cell.angle_alpha   90.00
_cell.angle_beta   90.00
_cell.angle_gamma   90.00
#
_symmetry.space_group_name_H-M   'P 1'
#
loop_
_entity.id
_entity.type
_entity.pdbx_description
1 polymer ?
#
loop_
_entity_poly.entity_id
_entity_poly.type
_entity_poly.pdbx_seq_one_letter_code
_entity_poly.pdbx_strand_id
1 'polypeptide(L)'
;MNKNFSLILFLIPFFAFALSVPEFRLTESLDEKKQGREFLQLIWGGNSVVSDIEAATYLKKLGHNLVIYSKNPRKHFDFFFLKDNSINAFAGPYGYIGVHTGMLLSSDSESELAGVLSHEISHVTQNHLVRFSEKANKQNYLLLAGVVAAVLTKNGQASEAILTSTIAGTLQQNINFTREHEWEADRIGSTMLQKSGFDPQGMANFFKKLKDSGNAQEFLQSHPLSINRIADSLQRSARAPKSKRKSSFEYATIKAKLYYQENQQIELQKDKAITYYMQAYQAFDKQNYQSAKRYIDKLLPLNSDKSSNILAGRIAAKLGDVALSQQYFNKNHGTEEDEASVYYAAKAYLDNQKMRAGIAVLKPFLRTHQGNYESYELLALLYLKQGNIGRSHIQSAKALVTQGRLNKAIKHYQRARALTNSQDLYDIINANISRLQQTLDLYEN
;
A
#
# COMPACT_ATOMS: atom_id res chain seq x y z
N MET A 1 40.92 -60.41 56.09
CA MET A 1 41.43 -59.22 55.37
C MET A 1 40.24 -58.45 54.82
N ASN A 2 39.81 -57.40 55.55
CA ASN A 2 38.72 -56.51 55.14
C ASN A 2 39.12 -55.73 53.89
N LYS A 3 38.35 -55.83 52.81
CA LYS A 3 38.39 -54.87 51.70
C LYS A 3 37.02 -54.21 51.59
N ASN A 4 36.94 -53.02 52.18
CA ASN A 4 35.84 -52.09 52.03
C ASN A 4 35.76 -51.68 50.55
N PHE A 5 34.64 -51.97 49.90
CA PHE A 5 34.28 -51.36 48.61
C PHE A 5 33.79 -49.94 48.89
N SER A 6 34.62 -48.95 48.60
CA SER A 6 34.22 -47.54 48.58
C SER A 6 33.44 -47.27 47.29
N LEU A 7 32.14 -47.02 47.43
CA LEU A 7 31.26 -46.59 46.35
C LEU A 7 31.54 -45.09 46.11
N ILE A 8 32.32 -44.75 45.09
CA ILE A 8 32.52 -43.36 44.65
C ILE A 8 31.25 -42.92 43.92
N LEU A 9 30.42 -42.14 44.60
CA LEU A 9 29.26 -41.47 44.04
C LEU A 9 29.76 -40.31 43.16
N PHE A 10 29.79 -40.50 41.83
CA PHE A 10 30.02 -39.39 40.90
C PHE A 10 28.78 -38.48 40.92
N LEU A 11 28.87 -37.37 41.65
CA LEU A 11 27.99 -36.21 41.50
C LEU A 11 28.23 -35.59 40.12
N ILE A 12 27.40 -35.97 39.14
CA ILE A 12 27.33 -35.27 37.85
C ILE A 12 26.72 -33.90 38.15
N PRO A 13 27.41 -32.78 37.88
CA PRO A 13 26.83 -31.47 38.05
C PRO A 13 25.73 -31.32 37.00
N PHE A 14 24.49 -31.18 37.46
CA PHE A 14 23.36 -30.78 36.63
C PHE A 14 23.62 -29.35 36.15
N PHE A 15 24.36 -29.19 35.04
CA PHE A 15 24.37 -27.94 34.31
C PHE A 15 22.95 -27.73 33.79
N ALA A 16 22.16 -26.95 34.52
CA ALA A 16 20.96 -26.35 34.00
C ALA A 16 21.40 -25.42 32.86
N PHE A 17 21.47 -25.96 31.64
CA PHE A 17 21.42 -25.15 30.44
C PHE A 17 20.06 -24.46 30.50
N ALA A 18 20.04 -23.23 30.99
CA ALA A 18 19.02 -22.27 30.62
C ALA A 18 19.12 -22.17 29.10
N LEU A 19 18.33 -23.00 28.39
CA LEU A 19 17.97 -22.76 27.02
C LEU A 19 17.33 -21.37 27.06
N SER A 20 18.13 -20.37 26.72
CA SER A 20 17.62 -19.07 26.31
C SER A 20 16.80 -19.37 25.07
N VAL A 21 15.52 -19.66 25.29
CA VAL A 21 14.53 -19.66 24.23
C VAL A 21 14.72 -18.28 23.61
N PRO A 22 15.16 -18.18 22.34
CA PRO A 22 15.28 -16.88 21.71
C PRO A 22 13.91 -16.23 21.89
N GLU A 23 13.86 -15.09 22.57
CA GLU A 23 12.65 -14.28 22.64
C GLU A 23 12.13 -14.25 21.22
N PHE A 24 10.97 -14.86 21.00
CA PHE A 24 10.26 -14.74 19.75
C PHE A 24 9.79 -13.29 19.74
N ARG A 25 10.70 -12.37 19.42
CA ARG A 25 10.38 -10.97 19.17
C ARG A 25 9.47 -11.03 17.97
N LEU A 26 8.17 -10.99 18.23
CA LEU A 26 7.18 -10.68 17.22
C LEU A 26 7.73 -9.46 16.48
N THR A 27 7.83 -9.56 15.15
CA THR A 27 8.34 -8.45 14.33
C THR A 27 7.50 -7.20 14.50
N GLU A 28 6.28 -7.33 15.00
CA GLU A 28 5.36 -6.25 15.37
C GLU A 28 4.69 -6.49 16.73
N SER A 29 4.56 -5.44 17.54
CA SER A 29 3.83 -5.49 18.82
C SER A 29 2.31 -5.39 18.65
N LEU A 30 1.55 -5.76 19.70
CA LEU A 30 0.09 -5.55 19.73
C LEU A 30 -0.26 -4.05 19.65
N ASP A 31 0.54 -3.19 20.28
CA ASP A 31 0.39 -1.74 20.22
C ASP A 31 0.59 -1.21 18.79
N GLU A 32 1.61 -1.68 18.06
CA GLU A 32 1.82 -1.28 16.66
C GLU A 32 0.62 -1.69 15.80
N LYS A 33 0.06 -2.88 16.00
CA LYS A 33 -1.16 -3.34 15.31
C LYS A 33 -2.37 -2.47 15.64
N LYS A 34 -2.55 -2.12 16.92
CA LYS A 34 -3.62 -1.22 17.39
C LYS A 34 -3.52 0.15 16.73
N GLN A 35 -2.34 0.75 16.75
CA GLN A 35 -2.06 2.06 16.15
C GLN A 35 -2.26 2.03 14.64
N GLY A 36 -1.82 0.97 13.96
CA GLY A 36 -2.06 0.76 12.54
C GLY A 36 -3.55 0.70 12.18
N ARG A 37 -4.36 0.03 13.00
CA ARG A 37 -5.83 -0.01 12.82
C ARG A 37 -6.44 1.39 12.91
N GLU A 38 -6.09 2.14 13.95
CA GLU A 38 -6.62 3.49 14.19
C GLU A 38 -6.21 4.44 13.06
N PHE A 39 -4.96 4.34 12.63
CA PHE A 39 -4.44 5.05 11.48
C PHE A 39 -5.24 4.76 10.20
N LEU A 40 -5.50 3.49 9.88
CA LEU A 40 -6.35 3.12 8.73
C LEU A 40 -7.75 3.73 8.83
N GLN A 41 -8.37 3.72 10.00
CA GLN A 41 -9.72 4.27 10.16
C GLN A 41 -9.78 5.76 9.83
N LEU A 42 -8.74 6.52 10.20
CA LEU A 42 -8.61 7.95 9.89
C LEU A 42 -8.46 8.17 8.37
N ILE A 43 -7.52 7.47 7.75
CA ILE A 43 -7.22 7.59 6.31
C ILE A 43 -8.45 7.24 5.45
N TRP A 44 -9.12 6.14 5.76
CA TRP A 44 -10.33 5.72 5.04
C TRP A 44 -11.59 6.52 5.46
N GLY A 45 -11.53 7.29 6.55
CA GLY A 45 -12.59 8.19 7.00
C GLY A 45 -12.82 9.38 6.08
N GLY A 46 -11.74 9.93 5.50
CA GLY A 46 -11.77 11.16 4.72
C GLY A 46 -12.10 11.03 3.22
N ASN A 47 -12.40 9.83 2.71
CA ASN A 47 -12.49 9.55 1.26
C ASN A 47 -11.21 9.95 0.46
N SER A 48 -10.09 10.09 1.17
CA SER A 48 -8.81 10.54 0.64
C SER A 48 -8.07 9.45 -0.12
N VAL A 49 -8.37 8.16 0.11
CA VAL A 49 -7.71 7.06 -0.59
C VAL A 49 -8.18 6.99 -2.06
N VAL A 50 -7.23 6.81 -2.97
CA VAL A 50 -7.50 6.56 -4.40
C VAL A 50 -8.11 5.17 -4.55
N SER A 51 -9.32 5.10 -5.11
CA SER A 51 -10.09 3.85 -5.28
C SER A 51 -9.88 3.17 -6.65
N ASP A 52 -8.88 3.59 -7.43
CA ASP A 52 -8.54 2.97 -8.70
C ASP A 52 -7.72 1.69 -8.46
N ILE A 53 -8.28 0.53 -8.83
CA ILE A 53 -7.65 -0.78 -8.56
C ILE A 53 -6.30 -0.95 -9.27
N GLU A 54 -6.10 -0.34 -10.45
CA GLU A 54 -4.81 -0.41 -11.16
C GLU A 54 -3.77 0.39 -10.39
N ALA A 55 -4.12 1.59 -9.90
CA ALA A 55 -3.23 2.42 -9.10
C ALA A 55 -2.87 1.74 -7.76
N ALA A 56 -3.86 1.17 -7.07
CA ALA A 56 -3.66 0.48 -5.79
C ALA A 56 -2.74 -0.76 -5.94
N THR A 57 -3.03 -1.62 -6.92
CA THR A 57 -2.26 -2.85 -7.15
C THR A 57 -0.84 -2.57 -7.64
N TYR A 58 -0.66 -1.56 -8.50
CA TYR A 58 0.66 -1.09 -8.92
C TYR A 58 1.52 -0.65 -7.75
N LEU A 59 1.01 0.24 -6.90
CA LEU A 59 1.80 0.79 -5.81
C LEU A 59 2.18 -0.30 -4.79
N LYS A 60 1.25 -1.20 -4.46
CA LYS A 60 1.53 -2.36 -3.60
C LYS A 60 2.58 -3.27 -4.22
N LYS A 61 2.46 -3.60 -5.51
CA LYS A 61 3.45 -4.42 -6.22
C LYS A 61 4.82 -3.77 -6.22
N LEU A 62 4.90 -2.47 -6.53
CA LEU A 62 6.15 -1.72 -6.49
C LEU A 62 6.76 -1.72 -5.09
N GLY A 63 5.96 -1.42 -4.06
CA GLY A 63 6.38 -1.43 -2.67
C GLY A 63 6.90 -2.78 -2.21
N HIS A 64 6.15 -3.87 -2.44
CA HIS A 64 6.57 -5.21 -2.05
C HIS A 64 7.82 -5.69 -2.79
N ASN A 65 8.00 -5.32 -4.07
CA ASN A 65 9.24 -5.60 -4.79
C ASN A 65 10.46 -4.95 -4.13
N LEU A 66 10.30 -3.76 -3.52
CA LEU A 66 11.36 -3.08 -2.77
C LEU A 66 11.57 -3.72 -1.38
N VAL A 67 10.47 -4.08 -0.68
CA VAL A 67 10.51 -4.67 0.67
C VAL A 67 11.35 -5.94 0.73
N ILE A 68 11.37 -6.76 -0.34
CA ILE A 68 12.21 -7.97 -0.43
C ILE A 68 13.70 -7.67 -0.20
N TYR A 69 14.16 -6.48 -0.59
CA TYR A 69 15.55 -6.04 -0.43
C TYR A 69 15.79 -5.17 0.82
N SER A 70 14.75 -4.99 1.64
CA SER A 70 14.83 -4.23 2.89
C SER A 70 15.56 -5.00 4.00
N LYS A 71 15.88 -4.32 5.10
CA LYS A 71 16.53 -4.95 6.26
C LYS A 71 15.61 -5.92 7.02
N ASN A 72 14.29 -5.77 6.91
CA ASN A 72 13.31 -6.63 7.55
C ASN A 72 12.15 -6.96 6.59
N PRO A 73 12.35 -7.87 5.64
CA PRO A 73 11.33 -8.22 4.63
C PRO A 73 10.13 -8.98 5.21
N ARG A 74 10.18 -9.41 6.49
CA ARG A 74 9.09 -10.09 7.18
C ARG A 74 8.13 -9.15 7.91
N LYS A 75 8.48 -7.87 8.04
CA LYS A 75 7.59 -6.86 8.64
C LYS A 75 6.40 -6.62 7.70
N HIS A 76 5.25 -6.32 8.27
CA HIS A 76 4.05 -5.95 7.55
C HIS A 76 4.27 -4.62 6.82
N PHE A 77 3.81 -4.58 5.57
CA PHE A 77 3.77 -3.39 4.74
C PHE A 77 2.47 -3.38 3.96
N ASP A 78 1.84 -2.23 3.86
CA ASP A 78 0.77 -1.99 2.89
C ASP A 78 0.89 -0.56 2.34
N PHE A 79 0.47 -0.36 1.10
CA PHE A 79 0.73 0.86 0.35
C PHE A 79 -0.56 1.41 -0.25
N PHE A 80 -0.74 2.73 -0.21
CA PHE A 80 -1.90 3.37 -0.81
C PHE A 80 -1.58 4.77 -1.33
N PHE A 81 -2.32 5.19 -2.36
CA PHE A 81 -2.33 6.57 -2.82
C PHE A 81 -3.38 7.39 -2.08
N LEU A 82 -3.04 8.65 -1.76
CA LEU A 82 -3.95 9.67 -1.25
C LEU A 82 -4.18 10.74 -2.32
N LYS A 83 -5.43 11.14 -2.49
CA LYS A 83 -5.90 12.23 -3.34
C LYS A 83 -5.47 13.57 -2.75
N ASP A 84 -4.21 13.91 -2.91
CA ASP A 84 -3.66 15.23 -2.59
C ASP A 84 -2.61 15.61 -3.62
N ASN A 85 -2.68 16.87 -4.04
CA ASN A 85 -1.82 17.43 -5.08
C ASN A 85 -0.49 17.93 -4.51
N SER A 86 -0.34 17.97 -3.19
CA SER A 86 0.95 18.23 -2.56
C SER A 86 1.93 17.10 -2.86
N ILE A 87 3.21 17.45 -2.92
CA ILE A 87 4.27 16.46 -3.04
C ILE A 87 4.55 15.94 -1.64
N ASN A 88 4.05 14.75 -1.30
CA ASN A 88 4.33 14.09 -0.03
C ASN A 88 4.26 12.55 -0.12
N ALA A 89 4.95 11.89 0.80
CA ALA A 89 4.84 10.48 1.12
C ALA A 89 5.19 10.31 2.60
N PHE A 90 4.69 9.25 3.23
CA PHE A 90 4.98 9.01 4.65
C PHE A 90 4.91 7.52 5.01
N ALA A 91 5.64 7.17 6.07
CA ALA A 91 5.54 5.90 6.78
C ALA A 91 4.69 6.04 8.05
N GLY A 92 3.50 5.45 8.03
CA GLY A 92 2.59 5.34 9.16
C GLY A 92 2.86 4.12 10.06
N PRO A 93 2.08 3.99 11.15
CA PRO A 93 2.18 2.87 12.08
C PRO A 93 1.96 1.54 11.38
N TYR A 94 2.49 0.44 11.94
CA TYR A 94 2.32 -0.90 11.40
C TYR A 94 2.80 -1.11 9.95
N GLY A 95 3.62 -0.21 9.41
CA GLY A 95 4.16 -0.32 8.05
C GLY A 95 3.20 0.12 6.93
N TYR A 96 2.16 0.89 7.27
CA TYR A 96 1.31 1.55 6.27
C TYR A 96 2.06 2.72 5.62
N ILE A 97 2.28 2.67 4.31
CA ILE A 97 2.97 3.74 3.56
C ILE A 97 1.98 4.44 2.65
N GLY A 98 1.84 5.75 2.84
CA GLY A 98 0.99 6.62 2.04
C GLY A 98 1.80 7.43 1.03
N VAL A 99 1.27 7.59 -0.18
CA VAL A 99 1.87 8.42 -1.24
C VAL A 99 0.82 9.39 -1.77
N HIS A 100 1.11 10.68 -1.81
CA HIS A 100 0.19 11.66 -2.40
C HIS A 100 0.19 11.55 -3.92
N THR A 101 -0.94 11.83 -4.57
CA THR A 101 -1.01 11.87 -6.04
C THR A 101 -0.05 12.91 -6.62
N GLY A 102 0.14 14.06 -5.96
CA GLY A 102 1.11 15.08 -6.36
C GLY A 102 2.56 14.58 -6.38
N MET A 103 2.92 13.67 -5.48
CA MET A 103 4.23 13.00 -5.47
C MET A 103 4.43 12.14 -6.73
N LEU A 104 3.45 11.31 -7.09
CA LEU A 104 3.50 10.53 -8.33
C LEU A 104 3.57 11.45 -9.56
N LEU A 105 2.73 12.48 -9.62
CA LEU A 105 2.64 13.41 -10.75
C LEU A 105 3.94 14.21 -10.94
N SER A 106 4.68 14.48 -9.87
CA SER A 106 5.96 15.20 -9.90
C SER A 106 7.17 14.33 -10.22
N SER A 107 7.03 13.00 -10.15
CA SER A 107 8.11 12.08 -10.52
C SER A 107 8.28 11.98 -12.04
N ASP A 108 9.49 12.01 -12.58
CA ASP A 108 9.75 11.84 -14.03
C ASP A 108 10.04 10.40 -14.42
N SER A 109 10.36 9.56 -13.44
CA SER A 109 10.61 8.14 -13.68
C SER A 109 10.09 7.28 -12.53
N GLU A 110 9.84 6.02 -12.85
CA GLU A 110 9.48 5.01 -11.86
C GLU A 110 10.59 4.83 -10.80
N SER A 111 11.86 5.05 -11.17
CA SER A 111 12.99 5.02 -10.25
C SER A 111 12.96 6.14 -9.20
N GLU A 112 12.38 7.31 -9.53
CA GLU A 112 12.20 8.39 -8.55
C GLU A 112 11.12 8.04 -7.52
N LEU A 113 9.97 7.52 -7.99
CA LEU A 113 8.92 7.01 -7.10
C LEU A 113 9.45 5.86 -6.21
N ALA A 114 10.16 4.91 -6.81
CA ALA A 114 10.79 3.82 -6.08
C ALA A 114 11.84 4.32 -5.07
N GLY A 115 12.55 5.41 -5.38
CA GLY A 115 13.48 6.07 -4.47
C GLY A 115 12.79 6.58 -3.22
N VAL A 116 11.68 7.30 -3.37
CA VAL A 116 10.87 7.76 -2.23
C VAL A 116 10.27 6.60 -1.46
N LEU A 117 9.73 5.58 -2.11
CA LEU A 117 9.24 4.39 -1.41
C LEU A 117 10.36 3.66 -0.64
N SER A 118 11.56 3.58 -1.21
CA SER A 118 12.71 2.96 -0.52
C SER A 118 13.12 3.75 0.73
N HIS A 119 12.96 5.08 0.69
CA HIS A 119 13.14 5.96 1.85
C HIS A 119 12.10 5.66 2.94
N GLU A 120 10.82 5.64 2.60
CA GLU A 120 9.74 5.34 3.56
C GLU A 120 9.83 3.93 4.15
N ILE A 121 10.16 2.92 3.33
CA ILE A 121 10.40 1.56 3.82
C ILE A 121 11.59 1.54 4.80
N SER A 122 12.59 2.39 4.57
CA SER A 122 13.73 2.52 5.50
C SER A 122 13.31 3.12 6.84
N HIS A 123 12.39 4.09 6.87
CA HIS A 123 11.81 4.58 8.12
C HIS A 123 11.11 3.48 8.92
N VAL A 124 10.33 2.63 8.24
CA VAL A 124 9.61 1.52 8.90
C VAL A 124 10.58 0.45 9.42
N THR A 125 11.53 0.01 8.59
CA THR A 125 12.47 -1.06 8.96
C THR A 125 13.46 -0.65 10.04
N GLN A 126 13.80 0.64 10.12
CA GLN A 126 14.65 1.19 11.18
C GLN A 126 13.87 1.63 12.43
N ASN A 127 12.56 1.36 12.47
CA ASN A 127 11.67 1.72 13.57
C ASN A 127 11.79 3.20 13.98
N HIS A 128 12.00 4.11 13.02
CA HIS A 128 12.23 5.53 13.31
C HIS A 128 11.06 6.15 14.09
N LEU A 129 9.82 5.78 13.78
CA LEU A 129 8.63 6.24 14.50
C LEU A 129 8.62 5.77 15.97
N VAL A 130 8.99 4.50 16.24
CA VAL A 130 9.06 3.95 17.60
C VAL A 130 10.20 4.59 18.37
N ARG A 131 11.40 4.67 17.78
CA ARG A 131 12.58 5.31 18.40
C ARG A 131 12.33 6.79 18.69
N PHE A 132 11.55 7.47 17.84
CA PHE A 132 11.10 8.85 18.07
C PHE A 132 10.18 8.93 19.29
N SER A 133 9.18 8.05 19.38
CA SER A 133 8.25 8.01 20.50
C SER A 133 8.89 7.60 21.83
N GLU A 134 9.93 6.78 21.82
CA GLU A 134 10.65 6.39 23.03
C GLU A 134 11.49 7.56 23.58
N LYS A 135 12.05 8.39 22.70
CA LYS A 135 12.82 9.57 23.07
C LYS A 135 11.96 10.78 23.44
N ALA A 136 10.84 10.97 22.75
CA ALA A 136 9.85 11.98 23.07
C ALA A 136 8.81 11.37 24.01
N ASN A 137 9.04 11.41 25.34
CA ASN A 137 8.15 10.96 26.43
C ASN A 137 6.80 10.35 25.97
N LYS A 138 6.55 9.07 26.29
CA LYS A 138 5.43 8.18 25.86
C LYS A 138 4.03 8.80 25.60
N GLN A 139 3.70 9.97 26.14
CA GLN A 139 2.43 10.68 25.93
C GLN A 139 2.28 11.36 24.55
N ASN A 140 3.33 11.47 23.74
CA ASN A 140 3.30 12.26 22.49
C ASN A 140 2.94 11.49 21.21
N TYR A 141 2.84 10.16 21.24
CA TYR A 141 2.55 9.36 20.03
C TYR A 141 1.15 9.65 19.45
N LEU A 142 0.14 9.69 20.33
CA LEU A 142 -1.25 9.98 19.93
C LEU A 142 -1.43 11.44 19.50
N LEU A 143 -0.68 12.37 20.12
CA LEU A 143 -0.65 13.76 19.70
C LEU A 143 -0.03 13.89 18.29
N LEU A 144 1.07 13.17 18.01
CA LEU A 144 1.73 13.20 16.71
C LEU A 144 0.89 12.53 15.62
N ALA A 145 0.26 11.39 15.90
CA ALA A 145 -0.68 10.76 14.97
C ALA A 145 -1.91 11.63 14.69
N GLY A 146 -2.42 12.32 15.72
CA GLY A 146 -3.50 13.31 15.60
C GLY A 146 -3.10 14.55 14.80
N VAL A 147 -1.88 15.05 14.99
CA VAL A 147 -1.33 16.18 14.22
C VAL A 147 -1.07 15.78 12.78
N VAL A 148 -0.49 14.61 12.50
CA VAL A 148 -0.29 14.09 11.15
C VAL A 148 -1.66 13.91 10.47
N ALA A 149 -2.65 13.32 11.14
CA ALA A 149 -4.01 13.23 10.59
C ALA A 149 -4.67 14.61 10.37
N ALA A 150 -4.44 15.60 11.24
CA ALA A 150 -4.97 16.95 11.10
C ALA A 150 -4.30 17.74 9.97
N VAL A 151 -2.99 17.59 9.79
CA VAL A 151 -2.21 18.19 8.70
C VAL A 151 -2.59 17.56 7.36
N LEU A 152 -2.79 16.24 7.32
CA LEU A 152 -3.20 15.49 6.12
C LEU A 152 -4.67 15.71 5.70
N THR A 153 -5.49 16.39 6.50
CA THR A 153 -6.93 16.57 6.22
C THR A 153 -7.33 18.02 5.91
N LYS A 154 -6.38 18.96 5.77
CA LYS A 154 -6.61 20.38 5.43
C LYS A 154 -7.64 21.12 6.30
N ASN A 155 -7.91 20.67 7.53
CA ASN A 155 -8.74 21.41 8.48
C ASN A 155 -7.84 22.29 9.37
N GLY A 156 -7.50 23.47 8.86
CA GLY A 156 -6.51 24.41 9.39
C GLY A 156 -6.85 25.17 10.68
N GLN A 157 -7.35 24.50 11.72
CA GLN A 157 -7.62 25.13 13.03
C GLN A 157 -6.67 24.70 14.15
N ALA A 158 -5.75 23.77 13.90
CA ALA A 158 -4.85 23.23 14.94
C ALA A 158 -3.47 23.92 15.02
N SER A 159 -3.20 24.94 14.20
CA SER A 159 -1.83 25.45 13.98
C SER A 159 -1.33 26.53 14.95
N GLU A 160 -2.21 27.26 15.65
CA GLU A 160 -1.78 28.46 16.40
C GLU A 160 -1.39 28.24 17.87
N ALA A 161 -1.84 27.16 18.53
CA ALA A 161 -1.68 27.00 19.98
C ALA A 161 -0.30 26.46 20.43
N ILE A 162 0.61 26.12 19.51
CA ILE A 162 1.80 25.29 19.80
C ILE A 162 3.09 26.14 20.02
N LEU A 163 3.03 27.46 19.92
CA LEU A 163 4.23 28.31 19.79
C LEU A 163 4.60 29.13 21.05
N THR A 164 4.78 28.51 22.23
CA THR A 164 5.40 29.19 23.39
C THR A 164 6.57 28.42 24.03
N SER A 165 7.74 29.05 23.89
CA SER A 165 9.06 28.98 24.57
C SER A 165 9.65 27.73 25.25
N THR A 166 8.89 26.76 25.74
CA THR A 166 9.44 25.47 26.25
C THR A 166 9.50 24.41 25.14
N ILE A 167 8.71 24.63 24.09
CA ILE A 167 8.52 23.73 22.96
C ILE A 167 9.70 23.80 21.98
N ALA A 168 10.42 24.92 21.89
CA ALA A 168 11.52 25.12 20.93
C ALA A 168 12.76 24.22 21.17
N GLY A 169 13.13 23.96 22.42
CA GLY A 169 14.26 23.06 22.75
C GLY A 169 13.96 21.59 22.44
N THR A 170 12.74 21.15 22.77
CA THR A 170 12.23 19.81 22.44
C THR A 170 12.04 19.65 20.94
N LEU A 171 11.55 20.69 20.24
CA LEU A 171 11.47 20.72 18.77
C LEU A 171 12.85 20.62 18.11
N GLN A 172 13.88 21.33 18.60
CA GLN A 172 15.22 21.26 18.01
C GLN A 172 15.88 19.88 18.21
N GLN A 173 15.68 19.24 19.36
CA GLN A 173 16.12 17.85 19.59
C GLN A 173 15.35 16.86 18.69
N ASN A 174 14.04 17.08 18.51
CA ASN A 174 13.21 16.32 17.56
C ASN A 174 13.66 16.54 16.11
N ILE A 175 14.09 17.76 15.73
CA ILE A 175 14.62 18.11 14.40
C ILE A 175 16.01 17.50 14.17
N ASN A 176 16.87 17.44 15.18
CA ASN A 176 18.20 16.81 15.03
C ASN A 176 18.09 15.28 14.95
N PHE A 177 17.22 14.69 15.77
CA PHE A 177 16.96 13.26 15.74
C PHE A 177 16.29 12.81 14.43
N THR A 178 15.38 13.62 13.90
CA THR A 178 14.85 13.41 12.54
C THR A 178 15.95 13.54 11.49
N ARG A 179 16.88 14.50 11.58
CA ARG A 179 18.02 14.57 10.63
C ARG A 179 18.87 13.30 10.61
N GLU A 180 19.25 12.74 11.75
CA GLU A 180 20.00 11.47 11.79
C GLU A 180 19.21 10.32 11.14
N HIS A 181 17.91 10.26 11.39
CA HIS A 181 17.00 9.29 10.77
C HIS A 181 16.89 9.47 9.26
N GLU A 182 16.84 10.71 8.78
CA GLU A 182 16.84 11.02 7.37
C GLU A 182 18.12 10.53 6.68
N TRP A 183 19.29 10.76 7.27
CA TRP A 183 20.56 10.20 6.76
C TRP A 183 20.57 8.68 6.77
N GLU A 184 20.04 8.07 7.83
CA GLU A 184 19.95 6.60 7.93
C GLU A 184 19.00 6.04 6.84
N ALA A 185 17.85 6.66 6.64
CA ALA A 185 16.84 6.28 5.65
C ALA A 185 17.37 6.45 4.21
N ASP A 186 18.03 7.57 3.89
CA ASP A 186 18.64 7.81 2.58
C ASP A 186 19.62 6.69 2.20
N ARG A 187 20.48 6.30 3.14
CA ARG A 187 21.54 5.32 2.93
C ARG A 187 20.99 3.91 2.70
N ILE A 188 20.05 3.51 3.54
CA ILE A 188 19.41 2.19 3.45
C ILE A 188 18.52 2.14 2.22
N GLY A 189 17.73 3.19 1.98
CA GLY A 189 16.84 3.31 0.84
C GLY A 189 17.59 3.34 -0.49
N SER A 190 18.70 4.07 -0.59
CA SER A 190 19.55 4.05 -1.81
C SER A 190 20.10 2.64 -2.09
N THR A 191 20.50 1.92 -1.04
CA THR A 191 20.98 0.53 -1.18
C THR A 191 19.85 -0.40 -1.62
N MET A 192 18.65 -0.24 -1.05
CA MET A 192 17.46 -1.01 -1.41
C MET A 192 17.05 -0.75 -2.87
N LEU A 193 17.03 0.51 -3.28
CA LEU A 193 16.73 0.95 -4.65
C LEU A 193 17.68 0.29 -5.65
N GLN A 194 18.98 0.33 -5.36
CA GLN A 194 20.01 -0.29 -6.19
C GLN A 194 19.82 -1.82 -6.29
N LYS A 195 19.62 -2.50 -5.16
CA LYS A 195 19.41 -3.96 -5.12
C LYS A 195 18.15 -4.40 -5.87
N SER A 196 17.15 -3.54 -5.92
CA SER A 196 15.89 -3.75 -6.64
C SER A 196 15.99 -3.50 -8.15
N GLY A 197 17.18 -3.11 -8.65
CA GLY A 197 17.46 -2.91 -10.07
C GLY A 197 16.93 -1.59 -10.64
N PHE A 198 16.43 -0.68 -9.83
CA PHE A 198 16.06 0.67 -10.27
C PHE A 198 17.30 1.54 -10.51
N ASP A 199 17.11 2.69 -11.16
CA ASP A 199 18.18 3.68 -11.31
C ASP A 199 18.63 4.17 -9.92
N PRO A 200 19.90 3.95 -9.52
CA PRO A 200 20.42 4.42 -8.24
C PRO A 200 20.34 5.94 -8.07
N GLN A 201 20.22 6.71 -9.15
CA GLN A 201 20.06 8.17 -9.10
C GLN A 201 18.61 8.61 -8.81
N GLY A 202 17.63 7.70 -8.85
CA GLY A 202 16.21 8.05 -8.70
C GLY A 202 15.92 8.85 -7.44
N MET A 203 16.43 8.44 -6.28
CA MET A 203 16.26 9.17 -5.02
C MET A 203 16.89 10.57 -5.07
N ALA A 204 18.15 10.66 -5.52
CA ALA A 204 18.87 11.93 -5.60
C ALA A 204 18.22 12.94 -6.57
N ASN A 205 17.75 12.44 -7.72
CA ASN A 205 17.07 13.25 -8.72
C ASN A 205 15.74 13.78 -8.19
N PHE A 206 15.00 12.96 -7.45
CA PHE A 206 13.77 13.41 -6.81
C PHE A 206 14.04 14.47 -5.74
N PHE A 207 15.05 14.29 -4.89
CA PHE A 207 15.44 15.29 -3.89
C PHE A 207 15.81 16.65 -4.50
N LYS A 208 16.50 16.67 -5.65
CA LYS A 208 16.77 17.92 -6.38
C LYS A 208 15.48 18.65 -6.76
N LYS A 209 14.47 17.92 -7.24
CA LYS A 209 13.17 18.51 -7.60
C LYS A 209 12.43 19.07 -6.41
N LEU A 210 12.44 18.37 -5.28
CA LEU A 210 11.82 18.84 -4.04
C LEU A 210 12.41 20.18 -3.59
N LYS A 211 13.74 20.31 -3.64
CA LYS A 211 14.43 21.54 -3.27
C LYS A 211 13.96 22.76 -4.06
N ASP A 212 13.62 22.57 -5.33
CA ASP A 212 13.29 23.66 -6.25
C ASP A 212 11.76 23.82 -6.45
N SER A 213 10.94 23.02 -5.75
CA SER A 213 9.47 23.01 -5.89
C SER A 213 8.76 23.67 -4.70
N GLY A 214 7.95 24.70 -4.97
CA GLY A 214 7.09 25.32 -3.94
C GLY A 214 6.01 24.39 -3.37
N ASN A 215 5.62 23.35 -4.12
CA ASN A 215 4.61 22.36 -3.70
C ASN A 215 5.19 21.23 -2.84
N ALA A 216 6.49 21.26 -2.55
CA ALA A 216 7.20 20.28 -1.72
C ALA A 216 7.24 20.67 -0.23
N GLN A 217 6.64 21.80 0.16
CA GLN A 217 6.72 22.31 1.52
C GLN A 217 6.27 21.30 2.58
N GLU A 218 5.24 20.50 2.27
CA GLU A 218 4.73 19.46 3.18
C GLU A 218 5.75 18.34 3.39
N PHE A 219 6.34 17.81 2.31
CA PHE A 219 7.42 16.82 2.41
C PHE A 219 8.65 17.38 3.13
N LEU A 220 9.02 18.63 2.89
CA LEU A 220 10.19 19.24 3.53
C LEU A 220 9.98 19.53 5.03
N GLN A 221 8.73 19.62 5.49
CA GLN A 221 8.39 19.72 6.91
C GLN A 221 8.58 18.38 7.63
N SER A 222 8.16 17.26 7.03
CA SER A 222 8.35 15.92 7.61
C SER A 222 9.76 15.36 7.38
N HIS A 223 10.38 15.68 6.24
CA HIS A 223 11.70 15.21 5.82
C HIS A 223 12.63 16.38 5.49
N PRO A 224 13.27 17.01 6.50
CA PRO A 224 14.17 18.13 6.27
C PRO A 224 15.31 17.77 5.30
N LEU A 225 15.31 18.37 4.12
CA LEU A 225 16.30 18.12 3.07
C LEU A 225 17.43 19.15 3.12
N SER A 226 18.67 18.68 3.03
CA SER A 226 19.85 19.55 2.94
C SER A 226 20.66 19.24 1.70
N ILE A 227 21.48 20.20 1.24
CA ILE A 227 22.41 20.00 0.12
C ILE A 227 23.35 18.82 0.39
N ASN A 228 23.74 18.60 1.65
CA ASN A 228 24.61 17.49 2.04
C ASN A 228 23.94 16.12 1.84
N ARG A 229 22.64 15.99 2.12
CA ARG A 229 21.88 14.75 1.85
C ARG A 229 21.80 14.46 0.36
N ILE A 230 21.53 15.49 -0.46
CA ILE A 230 21.51 15.37 -1.92
C ILE A 230 22.90 14.93 -2.41
N ALA A 231 23.98 15.54 -1.90
CA ALA A 231 25.34 15.21 -2.27
C ALA A 231 25.74 13.76 -1.90
N ASP A 232 25.36 13.27 -0.71
CA ASP A 232 25.63 11.88 -0.31
C ASP A 232 24.85 10.88 -1.15
N SER A 233 23.57 11.15 -1.44
CA SER A 233 22.76 10.31 -2.33
C SER A 233 23.36 10.24 -3.75
N LEU A 234 23.79 11.39 -4.30
CA LEU A 234 24.51 11.45 -5.58
C LEU A 234 25.82 10.66 -5.54
N GLN A 235 26.63 10.85 -4.49
CA GLN A 235 27.91 10.16 -4.34
C GLN A 235 27.74 8.64 -4.27
N ARG A 236 26.70 8.15 -3.60
CA ARG A 236 26.36 6.72 -3.55
C ARG A 236 25.91 6.20 -4.90
N SER A 237 25.02 6.93 -5.56
CA SER A 237 24.50 6.55 -6.89
C SER A 237 25.62 6.48 -7.94
N ALA A 238 26.63 7.36 -7.85
CA ALA A 238 27.77 7.39 -8.78
C ALA A 238 28.67 6.15 -8.68
N ARG A 239 28.67 5.47 -7.52
CA ARG A 239 29.41 4.22 -7.29
C ARG A 239 28.62 2.98 -7.70
N ALA A 240 27.32 3.12 -7.96
CA ALA A 240 26.46 2.02 -8.34
C ALA A 240 26.53 1.77 -9.86
N PRO A 241 26.36 0.52 -10.33
CA PRO A 241 26.22 0.24 -11.74
C PRO A 241 25.04 1.01 -12.33
N LYS A 242 25.20 1.54 -13.55
CA LYS A 242 24.08 2.17 -14.27
C LYS A 242 22.98 1.15 -14.47
N SER A 243 21.77 1.47 -14.01
CA SER A 243 20.60 0.62 -14.31
C SER A 243 20.19 0.80 -15.77
N LYS A 244 19.77 -0.30 -16.40
CA LYS A 244 19.10 -0.29 -17.72
C LYS A 244 17.58 -0.30 -17.60
N ARG A 245 17.05 -0.31 -16.36
CA ARG A 245 15.61 -0.36 -16.11
C ARG A 245 14.96 0.94 -16.57
N LYS A 246 14.01 0.82 -17.50
CA LYS A 246 13.14 1.91 -17.92
C LYS A 246 11.89 1.92 -17.06
N SER A 247 11.25 3.08 -16.93
CA SER A 247 9.92 3.17 -16.32
C SER A 247 8.94 2.23 -17.03
N SER A 248 8.16 1.49 -16.24
CA SER A 248 7.12 0.62 -16.79
C SER A 248 6.02 1.41 -17.52
N PHE A 249 5.35 0.75 -18.47
CA PHE A 249 4.17 1.34 -19.12
C PHE A 249 3.02 1.52 -18.10
N GLU A 250 2.93 0.62 -17.12
CA GLU A 250 2.01 0.70 -15.99
C GLU A 250 2.21 2.00 -15.17
N TYR A 251 3.45 2.34 -14.79
CA TYR A 251 3.77 3.62 -14.14
C TYR A 251 3.25 4.82 -14.95
N ALA A 252 3.56 4.85 -16.24
CA ALA A 252 3.22 5.97 -17.10
C ALA A 252 1.70 6.13 -17.28
N THR A 253 0.98 5.01 -17.44
CA THR A 253 -0.48 5.02 -17.60
C THR A 253 -1.21 5.37 -16.30
N ILE A 254 -0.72 4.91 -15.14
CA ILE A 254 -1.31 5.28 -13.85
C ILE A 254 -1.09 6.77 -13.58
N LYS A 255 0.13 7.27 -13.78
CA LYS A 255 0.43 8.70 -13.67
C LYS A 255 -0.52 9.53 -14.55
N ALA A 256 -0.68 9.15 -15.82
CA ALA A 256 -1.54 9.86 -16.75
C ALA A 256 -3.05 9.73 -16.41
N LYS A 257 -3.51 8.58 -15.90
CA LYS A 257 -4.88 8.38 -15.41
C LYS A 257 -5.19 9.30 -14.23
N LEU A 258 -4.31 9.35 -13.22
CA LEU A 258 -4.52 10.19 -12.05
C LEU A 258 -4.49 11.68 -12.43
N TYR A 259 -3.58 12.07 -13.32
CA TYR A 259 -3.57 13.42 -13.89
C TYR A 259 -4.91 13.77 -14.57
N TYR A 260 -5.45 12.87 -15.41
CA TYR A 260 -6.73 13.09 -16.08
C TYR A 260 -7.90 13.18 -15.08
N GLN A 261 -7.92 12.35 -14.04
CA GLN A 261 -8.97 12.39 -13.02
C GLN A 261 -9.00 13.75 -12.30
N GLU A 262 -7.83 14.33 -12.06
CA GLU A 262 -7.69 15.63 -11.39
C GLU A 262 -8.00 16.81 -12.32
N ASN A 263 -7.47 16.79 -13.54
CA ASN A 263 -7.47 17.95 -14.44
C ASN A 263 -8.56 17.89 -15.52
N GLN A 264 -9.22 16.74 -15.70
CA GLN A 264 -10.19 16.47 -16.76
C GLN A 264 -9.62 16.67 -18.18
N GLN A 265 -8.29 16.64 -18.31
CA GLN A 265 -7.54 16.84 -19.54
C GLN A 265 -6.47 15.76 -19.68
N ILE A 266 -6.14 15.41 -20.92
CA ILE A 266 -5.02 14.52 -21.23
C ILE A 266 -3.81 15.35 -21.64
N GLU A 267 -2.64 14.98 -21.15
CA GLU A 267 -1.38 15.53 -21.64
C GLU A 267 -0.85 14.62 -22.75
N LEU A 268 -0.64 15.20 -23.95
CA LEU A 268 -0.10 14.43 -25.07
C LEU A 268 1.38 14.14 -24.84
N GLN A 269 1.73 12.87 -24.85
CA GLN A 269 3.08 12.39 -24.59
C GLN A 269 3.82 12.15 -25.91
N LYS A 270 5.15 12.34 -25.91
CA LYS A 270 5.99 12.00 -27.08
C LYS A 270 5.85 10.52 -27.46
N ASP A 271 5.61 9.65 -26.49
CA ASP A 271 5.30 8.24 -26.72
C ASP A 271 3.88 8.10 -27.28
N LYS A 272 3.78 7.57 -28.50
CA LYS A 272 2.51 7.33 -29.19
C LYS A 272 1.64 6.29 -28.47
N ALA A 273 2.23 5.29 -27.82
CA ALA A 273 1.47 4.28 -27.09
C ALA A 273 0.75 4.92 -25.89
N ILE A 274 1.44 5.75 -25.11
CA ILE A 274 0.82 6.46 -23.98
C ILE A 274 -0.27 7.41 -24.49
N THR A 275 -0.01 8.12 -25.60
CA THR A 275 -1.01 9.01 -26.21
C THR A 275 -2.28 8.25 -26.63
N TYR A 276 -2.16 7.12 -27.35
CA TYR A 276 -3.33 6.32 -27.73
C TYR A 276 -4.03 5.69 -26.54
N TYR A 277 -3.29 5.27 -25.51
CA TYR A 277 -3.87 4.81 -24.25
C TYR A 277 -4.74 5.91 -23.62
N MET A 278 -4.23 7.13 -23.50
CA MET A 278 -4.98 8.22 -22.86
C MET A 278 -6.17 8.70 -23.70
N GLN A 279 -6.05 8.71 -25.03
CA GLN A 279 -7.19 8.97 -25.91
C GLN A 279 -8.28 7.89 -25.79
N ALA A 280 -7.87 6.61 -25.73
CA ALA A 280 -8.80 5.51 -25.48
C ALA A 280 -9.46 5.62 -24.10
N TYR A 281 -8.68 5.92 -23.07
CA TYR A 281 -9.16 6.06 -21.69
C TYR A 281 -10.14 7.22 -21.56
N GLN A 282 -9.81 8.40 -22.09
CA GLN A 282 -10.71 9.55 -22.10
C GLN A 282 -12.01 9.26 -22.88
N ALA A 283 -11.92 8.61 -24.04
CA ALA A 283 -13.10 8.23 -24.81
C ALA A 283 -13.96 7.20 -24.06
N PHE A 284 -13.34 6.25 -23.36
CA PHE A 284 -14.02 5.27 -22.53
C PHE A 284 -14.74 5.93 -21.34
N ASP A 285 -14.08 6.85 -20.66
CA ASP A 285 -14.62 7.61 -19.53
C ASP A 285 -15.82 8.48 -19.96
N LYS A 286 -15.73 9.10 -21.12
CA LYS A 286 -16.84 9.83 -21.78
C LYS A 286 -17.91 8.91 -22.40
N GLN A 287 -17.85 7.61 -22.15
CA GLN A 287 -18.78 6.59 -22.65
C GLN A 287 -18.84 6.47 -24.19
N ASN A 288 -17.87 7.04 -24.91
CA ASN A 288 -17.73 6.91 -26.36
C ASN A 288 -16.91 5.66 -26.70
N TYR A 289 -17.50 4.48 -26.44
CA TYR A 289 -16.82 3.20 -26.53
C TYR A 289 -16.36 2.84 -27.94
N GLN A 290 -17.06 3.29 -28.98
CA GLN A 290 -16.64 3.08 -30.36
C GLN A 290 -15.36 3.86 -30.68
N SER A 291 -15.25 5.11 -30.21
CA SER A 291 -14.02 5.88 -30.36
C SER A 291 -12.89 5.32 -29.50
N ALA A 292 -13.21 4.89 -28.28
CA ALA A 292 -12.26 4.22 -27.41
C ALA A 292 -11.66 2.98 -28.08
N LYS A 293 -12.49 2.15 -28.73
CA LYS A 293 -12.04 1.00 -29.52
C LYS A 293 -11.10 1.41 -30.65
N ARG A 294 -11.42 2.46 -31.42
CA ARG A 294 -10.55 2.95 -32.51
C ARG A 294 -9.16 3.34 -32.01
N TYR A 295 -9.05 3.91 -30.82
CA TYR A 295 -7.75 4.22 -30.22
C TYR A 295 -7.04 2.97 -29.68
N ILE A 296 -7.76 2.02 -29.09
CA ILE A 296 -7.21 0.72 -28.69
C ILE A 296 -6.66 -0.07 -29.89
N ASP A 297 -7.37 -0.07 -31.02
CA ASP A 297 -6.92 -0.74 -32.25
C ASP A 297 -5.58 -0.15 -32.77
N LYS A 298 -5.30 1.13 -32.46
CA LYS A 298 -4.01 1.79 -32.74
C LYS A 298 -2.95 1.54 -31.65
N LEU A 299 -3.38 1.35 -30.40
CA LEU A 299 -2.51 1.10 -29.25
C LEU A 299 -1.91 -0.31 -29.27
N LEU A 300 -2.75 -1.33 -29.43
CA LEU A 300 -2.34 -2.73 -29.24
C LEU A 300 -1.17 -3.19 -30.12
N PRO A 301 -1.03 -2.74 -31.39
CA PRO A 301 0.15 -3.03 -32.20
C PRO A 301 1.45 -2.38 -31.68
N LEU A 302 1.36 -1.29 -30.92
CA LEU A 302 2.51 -0.59 -30.34
C LEU A 302 2.85 -1.09 -28.95
N ASN A 303 1.84 -1.46 -28.17
CA ASN A 303 1.98 -1.90 -26.80
C ASN A 303 0.81 -2.80 -26.39
N SER A 304 1.15 -4.02 -25.96
CA SER A 304 0.20 -5.00 -25.42
C SER A 304 0.48 -5.30 -23.93
N ASP A 305 0.98 -4.30 -23.20
CA ASP A 305 1.23 -4.38 -21.76
C ASP A 305 -0.08 -4.59 -20.99
N LYS A 306 0.05 -4.94 -19.71
CA LYS A 306 -1.03 -5.20 -18.78
C LYS A 306 -2.10 -4.11 -18.80
N SER A 307 -1.72 -2.84 -18.68
CA SER A 307 -2.66 -1.72 -18.68
C SER A 307 -3.42 -1.60 -19.99
N SER A 308 -2.74 -1.83 -21.13
CA SER A 308 -3.35 -1.82 -22.46
C SER A 308 -4.40 -2.92 -22.62
N ASN A 309 -4.09 -4.15 -22.17
CA ASN A 309 -5.02 -5.27 -22.17
C ASN A 309 -6.21 -5.03 -21.24
N ILE A 310 -5.99 -4.48 -20.04
CA ILE A 310 -7.09 -4.14 -19.11
C ILE A 310 -8.06 -3.15 -19.77
N LEU A 311 -7.55 -2.07 -20.37
CA LEU A 311 -8.41 -1.07 -21.02
C LEU A 311 -9.14 -1.65 -22.24
N ALA A 312 -8.47 -2.46 -23.06
CA ALA A 312 -9.08 -3.15 -24.19
C ALA A 312 -10.21 -4.10 -23.73
N GLY A 313 -9.97 -4.87 -22.66
CA GLY A 313 -10.96 -5.76 -22.06
C GLY A 313 -12.18 -5.01 -21.53
N ARG A 314 -11.95 -3.88 -20.85
CA ARG A 314 -13.03 -3.00 -20.37
C ARG A 314 -13.87 -2.42 -21.51
N ILE A 315 -13.23 -1.98 -22.60
CA ILE A 315 -13.92 -1.45 -23.78
C ILE A 315 -14.75 -2.53 -24.46
N ALA A 316 -14.19 -3.72 -24.68
CA ALA A 316 -14.91 -4.85 -25.27
C ALA A 316 -16.15 -5.23 -24.45
N ALA A 317 -16.03 -5.25 -23.10
CA ALA A 317 -17.16 -5.51 -22.21
C ALA A 317 -18.30 -4.50 -22.36
N LYS A 318 -17.97 -3.20 -22.51
CA LYS A 318 -18.96 -2.13 -22.70
C LYS A 318 -19.62 -2.16 -24.08
N LEU A 319 -18.94 -2.73 -25.07
CA LEU A 319 -19.50 -2.98 -26.41
C LEU A 319 -20.30 -4.29 -26.49
N GLY A 320 -20.42 -5.03 -25.38
CA GLY A 320 -21.17 -6.30 -25.31
C GLY A 320 -20.38 -7.55 -25.71
N ASP A 321 -19.13 -7.41 -26.16
CA ASP A 321 -18.27 -8.54 -26.49
C ASP A 321 -17.53 -9.05 -25.24
N VAL A 322 -18.28 -9.77 -24.41
CA VAL A 322 -17.77 -10.36 -23.16
C VAL A 322 -16.69 -11.40 -23.45
N ALA A 323 -16.78 -12.15 -24.55
CA ALA A 323 -15.80 -13.19 -24.87
C ALA A 323 -14.42 -12.58 -25.17
N LEU A 324 -14.38 -11.56 -26.05
CA LEU A 324 -13.17 -10.82 -26.36
C LEU A 324 -12.63 -10.08 -25.12
N SER A 325 -13.54 -9.54 -24.29
CA SER A 325 -13.17 -8.91 -23.02
C SER A 325 -12.34 -9.85 -22.13
N GLN A 326 -12.80 -11.09 -21.94
CA GLN A 326 -12.07 -12.08 -21.15
C GLN A 326 -10.76 -12.50 -21.81
N GLN A 327 -10.69 -12.58 -23.14
CA GLN A 327 -9.42 -12.86 -23.83
C GLN A 327 -8.36 -11.81 -23.48
N TYR A 328 -8.73 -10.52 -23.43
CA TYR A 328 -7.79 -9.48 -23.04
C TYR A 328 -7.33 -9.61 -21.58
N PHE A 329 -8.24 -9.84 -20.63
CA PHE A 329 -7.83 -10.03 -19.23
C PHE A 329 -6.98 -11.30 -19.03
N ASN A 330 -7.26 -12.36 -19.80
CA ASN A 330 -6.51 -13.61 -19.74
C ASN A 330 -5.06 -13.48 -20.23
N LYS A 331 -4.75 -12.50 -21.09
CA LYS A 331 -3.36 -12.20 -21.50
C LYS A 331 -2.46 -11.77 -20.35
N ASN A 332 -3.05 -11.31 -19.24
CA ASN A 332 -2.32 -10.85 -18.07
C ASN A 332 -2.11 -11.94 -17.01
N HIS A 333 -2.62 -13.17 -17.23
CA HIS A 333 -2.40 -14.31 -16.34
C HIS A 333 -1.02 -14.92 -16.64
N GLY A 334 0.03 -14.32 -16.08
CA GLY A 334 1.40 -14.83 -16.09
C GLY A 334 1.66 -15.81 -14.96
N THR A 335 2.84 -15.73 -14.32
CA THR A 335 3.22 -16.58 -13.18
C THR A 335 2.51 -16.24 -11.87
N GLU A 336 1.89 -15.06 -11.78
CA GLU A 336 1.09 -14.59 -10.64
C GLU A 336 -0.22 -13.98 -11.17
N GLU A 337 -1.35 -14.28 -10.52
CA GLU A 337 -2.65 -13.69 -10.88
C GLU A 337 -2.67 -12.20 -10.54
N ASP A 338 -2.91 -11.34 -11.53
CA ASP A 338 -2.97 -9.88 -11.36
C ASP A 338 -4.37 -9.44 -10.89
N GLU A 339 -4.45 -8.88 -9.68
CA GLU A 339 -5.73 -8.48 -9.06
C GLU A 339 -6.54 -7.51 -9.93
N ALA A 340 -5.91 -6.51 -10.56
CA ALA A 340 -6.61 -5.54 -11.38
C ALA A 340 -7.29 -6.20 -12.59
N SER A 341 -6.61 -7.14 -13.24
CA SER A 341 -7.14 -7.94 -14.35
C SER A 341 -8.31 -8.82 -13.90
N VAL A 342 -8.18 -9.52 -12.76
CA VAL A 342 -9.25 -10.35 -12.18
C VAL A 342 -10.46 -9.49 -11.78
N TYR A 343 -10.21 -8.33 -11.15
CA TYR A 343 -11.24 -7.37 -10.79
C TYR A 343 -12.04 -6.93 -12.01
N TYR A 344 -11.36 -6.47 -13.08
CA TYR A 344 -12.06 -5.98 -14.27
C TYR A 344 -12.71 -7.11 -15.07
N ALA A 345 -12.16 -8.32 -15.07
CA ALA A 345 -12.81 -9.49 -15.63
C ALA A 345 -14.15 -9.78 -14.93
N ALA A 346 -14.18 -9.73 -13.60
CA ALA A 346 -15.41 -9.89 -12.83
C ALA A 346 -16.38 -8.70 -12.99
N LYS A 347 -15.85 -7.47 -13.08
CA LYS A 347 -16.64 -6.26 -13.34
C LYS A 347 -17.29 -6.30 -14.72
N ALA A 348 -16.59 -6.79 -15.74
CA ALA A 348 -17.13 -6.98 -17.09
C ALA A 348 -18.32 -7.93 -17.09
N TYR A 349 -18.25 -9.03 -16.32
CA TYR A 349 -19.39 -9.92 -16.13
C TYR A 349 -20.54 -9.26 -15.38
N LEU A 350 -20.27 -8.49 -14.32
CA LEU A 350 -21.30 -7.72 -13.61
C LEU A 350 -22.03 -6.75 -14.55
N ASP A 351 -21.27 -5.99 -15.35
CA ASP A 351 -21.79 -5.00 -16.29
C ASP A 351 -22.67 -5.63 -17.38
N ASN A 352 -22.42 -6.91 -17.69
CA ASN A 352 -23.19 -7.70 -18.65
C ASN A 352 -24.18 -8.67 -17.97
N GLN A 353 -24.56 -8.39 -16.71
CA GLN A 353 -25.57 -9.14 -15.95
C GLN A 353 -25.26 -10.64 -15.75
N LYS A 354 -23.99 -11.03 -15.83
CA LYS A 354 -23.49 -12.41 -15.69
C LYS A 354 -22.89 -12.66 -14.30
N MET A 355 -23.67 -12.43 -13.23
CA MET A 355 -23.18 -12.50 -11.84
C MET A 355 -22.48 -13.82 -11.48
N ARG A 356 -23.03 -14.97 -11.92
CA ARG A 356 -22.43 -16.29 -11.66
C ARG A 356 -20.98 -16.38 -12.18
N ALA A 357 -20.74 -15.89 -13.39
CA ALA A 357 -19.41 -15.89 -14.00
C ALA A 357 -18.48 -14.90 -13.30
N GLY A 358 -18.96 -13.70 -12.95
CA GLY A 358 -18.17 -12.73 -12.19
C GLY A 358 -17.70 -13.28 -10.83
N ILE A 359 -18.59 -13.98 -10.12
CA ILE A 359 -18.25 -14.66 -8.86
C ILE A 359 -17.23 -15.77 -9.10
N ALA A 360 -17.39 -16.56 -10.17
CA ALA A 360 -16.48 -17.67 -10.49
C ALA A 360 -15.05 -17.19 -10.80
N VAL A 361 -14.89 -15.95 -11.29
CA VAL A 361 -13.58 -15.34 -11.54
C VAL A 361 -12.97 -14.73 -10.28
N LEU A 362 -13.72 -13.91 -9.53
CA LEU A 362 -13.16 -13.13 -8.43
C LEU A 362 -13.02 -13.91 -7.10
N LYS A 363 -13.93 -14.86 -6.85
CA LYS A 363 -13.95 -15.62 -5.60
C LYS A 363 -12.69 -16.48 -5.40
N PRO A 364 -12.19 -17.25 -6.40
CA PRO A 364 -10.97 -18.04 -6.23
C PRO A 364 -9.77 -17.18 -5.86
N PHE A 365 -9.59 -16.05 -6.55
CA PHE A 365 -8.53 -15.09 -6.28
C PHE A 365 -8.56 -14.59 -4.82
N LEU A 366 -9.71 -14.13 -4.34
CA LEU A 366 -9.89 -13.64 -2.96
C LEU A 366 -9.91 -14.74 -1.89
N ARG A 367 -9.77 -16.02 -2.27
CA ARG A 367 -9.59 -17.13 -1.33
C ARG A 367 -8.12 -17.33 -0.99
N THR A 368 -7.21 -17.08 -1.93
CA THR A 368 -5.77 -17.31 -1.79
C THR A 368 -4.98 -16.04 -1.61
N HIS A 369 -5.55 -14.87 -1.93
CA HIS A 369 -4.90 -13.57 -1.82
C HIS A 369 -5.65 -12.63 -0.87
N GLN A 370 -4.91 -11.76 -0.18
CA GLN A 370 -5.49 -10.63 0.53
C GLN A 370 -5.79 -9.51 -0.48
N GLY A 371 -7.02 -9.48 -0.99
CA GLY A 371 -7.43 -8.46 -1.95
C GLY A 371 -7.59 -7.05 -1.35
N ASN A 372 -7.67 -6.08 -2.25
CA ASN A 372 -8.02 -4.70 -1.95
C ASN A 372 -9.51 -4.54 -1.58
N TYR A 373 -9.83 -3.39 -0.98
CA TYR A 373 -11.20 -3.04 -0.57
C TYR A 373 -12.19 -3.17 -1.74
N GLU A 374 -11.83 -2.64 -2.90
CA GLU A 374 -12.64 -2.61 -4.11
C GLU A 374 -13.02 -4.02 -4.58
N SER A 375 -12.09 -4.97 -4.49
CA SER A 375 -12.31 -6.36 -4.89
C SER A 375 -13.32 -7.07 -3.99
N TYR A 376 -13.24 -6.85 -2.67
CA TYR A 376 -14.24 -7.39 -1.74
C TYR A 376 -15.62 -6.75 -1.95
N GLU A 377 -15.70 -5.44 -2.18
CA GLU A 377 -16.96 -4.76 -2.48
C GLU A 377 -17.57 -5.21 -3.80
N LEU A 378 -16.76 -5.44 -4.84
CA LEU A 378 -17.24 -5.98 -6.10
C LEU A 378 -17.81 -7.39 -5.91
N LEU A 379 -17.13 -8.25 -5.14
CA LEU A 379 -17.65 -9.59 -4.84
C LEU A 379 -18.91 -9.54 -3.98
N ALA A 380 -19.01 -8.60 -3.03
CA ALA A 380 -20.22 -8.35 -2.25
C ALA A 380 -21.39 -7.99 -3.18
N LEU A 381 -21.18 -7.01 -4.07
CA LEU A 381 -22.18 -6.55 -5.02
C LEU A 381 -22.62 -7.67 -5.99
N LEU A 382 -21.68 -8.48 -6.47
CA LEU A 382 -21.98 -9.65 -7.30
C LEU A 382 -22.89 -10.64 -6.56
N TYR A 383 -22.62 -10.96 -5.29
CA TYR A 383 -23.48 -11.82 -4.49
C TYR A 383 -24.85 -11.19 -4.23
N LEU A 384 -24.90 -9.89 -3.93
CA LEU A 384 -26.16 -9.16 -3.74
C LEU A 384 -27.03 -9.22 -5.00
N LYS A 385 -26.46 -8.94 -6.17
CA LYS A 385 -27.15 -9.01 -7.48
C LYS A 385 -27.55 -10.44 -7.87
N GLN A 386 -26.86 -11.45 -7.34
CA GLN A 386 -27.25 -12.86 -7.47
C GLN A 386 -28.39 -13.25 -6.51
N GLY A 387 -28.76 -12.40 -5.55
CA GLY A 387 -29.73 -12.69 -4.49
C GLY A 387 -29.14 -13.39 -3.26
N ASN A 388 -27.82 -13.54 -3.18
CA ASN A 388 -27.14 -14.17 -2.03
C ASN A 388 -26.72 -13.12 -0.98
N ILE A 389 -27.71 -12.63 -0.24
CA ILE A 389 -27.53 -11.53 0.74
C ILE A 389 -26.55 -11.91 1.86
N GLY A 390 -26.63 -13.15 2.37
CA GLY A 390 -25.71 -13.64 3.41
C GLY A 390 -24.25 -13.59 2.96
N ARG A 391 -23.93 -14.10 1.76
CA ARG A 391 -22.57 -14.02 1.21
C ARG A 391 -22.14 -12.59 0.89
N SER A 392 -23.06 -11.72 0.46
CA SER A 392 -22.78 -10.29 0.29
C SER A 392 -22.28 -9.68 1.59
N HIS A 393 -22.98 -9.91 2.71
CA HIS A 393 -22.57 -9.39 4.01
C HIS A 393 -21.19 -9.91 4.44
N ILE A 394 -20.86 -11.18 4.17
CA ILE A 394 -19.52 -11.73 4.45
C ILE A 394 -18.44 -10.95 3.70
N GLN A 395 -18.63 -10.66 2.41
CA GLN A 395 -17.63 -9.93 1.65
C GLN A 395 -17.54 -8.46 2.06
N SER A 396 -18.65 -7.79 2.35
CA SER A 396 -18.62 -6.44 2.92
C SER A 396 -17.92 -6.40 4.28
N ALA A 397 -18.06 -7.45 5.10
CA ALA A 397 -17.32 -7.54 6.35
C ALA A 397 -15.80 -7.62 6.09
N LYS A 398 -15.36 -8.42 5.11
CA LYS A 398 -13.95 -8.49 4.71
C LYS A 398 -13.43 -7.15 4.17
N ALA A 399 -14.22 -6.44 3.35
CA ALA A 399 -13.90 -5.09 2.89
C ALA A 399 -13.71 -4.11 4.06
N LEU A 400 -14.59 -4.16 5.07
CA LEU A 400 -14.47 -3.31 6.25
C LEU A 400 -13.23 -3.65 7.11
N VAL A 401 -12.80 -4.92 7.13
CA VAL A 401 -11.55 -5.33 7.79
C VAL A 401 -10.34 -4.68 7.11
N THR A 402 -10.29 -4.57 5.78
CA THR A 402 -9.17 -3.90 5.07
C THR A 402 -9.08 -2.41 5.41
N GLN A 403 -10.16 -1.79 5.89
CA GLN A 403 -10.19 -0.40 6.36
C GLN A 403 -9.97 -0.27 7.88
N GLY A 404 -9.66 -1.36 8.58
CA GLY A 404 -9.53 -1.38 10.04
C GLY A 404 -10.87 -1.19 10.78
N ARG A 405 -12.03 -1.22 10.10
CA ARG A 405 -13.36 -0.93 10.67
C ARG A 405 -14.01 -2.18 11.29
N LEU A 406 -13.32 -2.79 12.26
CA LEU A 406 -13.67 -4.10 12.81
C LEU A 406 -15.09 -4.16 13.42
N ASN A 407 -15.51 -3.12 14.14
CA ASN A 407 -16.87 -3.02 14.69
C ASN A 407 -17.96 -3.07 13.62
N LYS A 408 -17.75 -2.41 12.47
CA LYS A 408 -18.69 -2.47 11.35
C LYS A 408 -18.63 -3.84 10.67
N ALA A 409 -17.44 -4.43 10.54
CA ALA A 409 -17.27 -5.78 9.99
C ALA A 409 -18.03 -6.83 10.81
N ILE A 410 -17.95 -6.77 12.15
CA ILE A 410 -18.69 -7.67 13.06
C ILE A 410 -20.20 -7.58 12.81
N LYS A 411 -20.77 -6.36 12.67
CA LYS A 411 -22.19 -6.18 12.35
C LYS A 411 -22.60 -6.83 11.03
N HIS A 412 -21.73 -6.76 10.01
CA HIS A 412 -21.98 -7.46 8.75
C HIS A 412 -21.90 -8.97 8.91
N TYR A 413 -20.93 -9.51 9.65
CA TYR A 413 -20.88 -10.94 9.95
C TYR A 413 -22.12 -11.40 10.74
N GLN A 414 -22.60 -10.64 11.73
CA GLN A 414 -23.82 -10.95 12.46
C GLN A 414 -25.06 -11.01 11.56
N ARG A 415 -25.18 -10.07 10.60
CA ARG A 415 -26.23 -10.12 9.57
C ARG A 415 -26.10 -11.34 8.68
N ALA A 416 -24.89 -11.68 8.23
CA ALA A 416 -24.65 -12.89 7.45
C ALA A 416 -25.02 -14.17 8.22
N ARG A 417 -24.70 -14.21 9.52
CA ARG A 417 -25.02 -15.31 10.42
C ARG A 417 -26.53 -15.53 10.55
N ALA A 418 -27.30 -14.45 10.67
CA ALA A 418 -28.76 -14.52 10.77
C ALA A 418 -29.43 -14.99 9.47
N LEU A 419 -28.72 -14.93 8.34
CA LEU A 419 -29.25 -15.27 7.01
C LEU A 419 -28.76 -16.64 6.49
N THR A 420 -27.87 -17.34 7.20
CA THR A 420 -27.35 -18.63 6.75
C THR A 420 -28.11 -19.80 7.36
N ASN A 421 -28.44 -20.79 6.52
CA ASN A 421 -28.97 -22.09 6.94
C ASN A 421 -27.90 -23.19 6.94
N SER A 422 -26.67 -22.89 6.52
CA SER A 422 -25.55 -23.83 6.51
C SER A 422 -24.80 -23.77 7.85
N GLN A 423 -24.69 -24.92 8.51
CA GLN A 423 -23.97 -25.06 9.78
C GLN A 423 -22.49 -24.72 9.61
N ASP A 424 -21.81 -25.28 8.60
CA ASP A 424 -20.40 -24.96 8.33
C ASP A 424 -20.16 -23.46 8.15
N LEU A 425 -21.04 -22.78 7.39
CA LEU A 425 -20.92 -21.35 7.18
C LEU A 425 -21.21 -20.56 8.45
N TYR A 426 -22.17 -21.01 9.26
CA TYR A 426 -22.48 -20.43 10.57
C TYR A 426 -21.25 -20.48 11.50
N ASP A 427 -20.57 -21.63 11.56
CA ASP A 427 -19.38 -21.83 12.40
C ASP A 427 -18.20 -20.98 11.92
N ILE A 428 -17.97 -20.89 10.61
CA ILE A 428 -16.95 -20.00 10.02
C ILE A 428 -17.25 -18.53 10.35
N ILE A 429 -18.51 -18.10 10.26
CA ILE A 429 -18.89 -16.73 10.59
C ILE A 429 -18.68 -16.44 12.08
N ASN A 430 -19.06 -17.37 12.97
CA ASN A 430 -18.83 -17.23 14.40
C ASN A 430 -17.35 -17.13 14.75
N ALA A 431 -16.50 -18.00 14.19
CA ALA A 431 -15.06 -17.93 14.39
C ALA A 431 -14.50 -16.57 13.96
N ASN A 432 -14.99 -16.01 12.85
CA ASN A 432 -14.59 -14.67 12.42
C ASN A 432 -15.05 -13.56 13.38
N ILE A 433 -16.30 -13.62 13.87
CA ILE A 433 -16.81 -12.67 14.87
C ILE A 433 -15.96 -12.73 16.13
N SER A 434 -15.76 -13.92 16.71
CA SER A 434 -14.99 -14.12 17.94
C SER A 434 -13.55 -13.64 17.79
N ARG A 435 -12.89 -13.92 16.66
CA ARG A 435 -11.53 -13.42 16.38
C ARG A 435 -11.47 -11.89 16.35
N LEU A 436 -12.46 -11.25 15.70
CA LEU A 436 -12.49 -9.78 15.62
C LEU A 436 -12.82 -9.14 16.98
N GLN A 437 -13.68 -9.77 17.79
CA GLN A 437 -13.98 -9.32 19.15
C GLN A 437 -12.74 -9.44 20.04
N GLN A 438 -12.08 -10.60 20.06
CA GLN A 438 -10.84 -10.79 20.79
C GLN A 438 -9.77 -9.76 20.40
N THR A 439 -9.68 -9.43 19.10
CA THR A 439 -8.76 -8.40 18.61
C THR A 439 -9.10 -7.02 19.17
N LEU A 440 -10.38 -6.67 19.26
CA LEU A 440 -10.82 -5.40 19.85
C LEU A 440 -10.59 -5.37 21.36
N ASP A 441 -10.89 -6.45 22.08
CA ASP A 441 -10.67 -6.57 23.52
C ASP A 441 -9.17 -6.40 23.85
N LEU A 442 -8.28 -6.97 23.03
CA LEU A 442 -6.83 -6.79 23.14
C LEU A 442 -6.37 -5.35 22.85
N TYR A 443 -7.19 -4.55 22.19
CA TYR A 443 -6.90 -3.13 21.93
C TYR A 443 -7.49 -2.20 22.98
N GLU A 444 -8.43 -2.64 23.81
CA GLU A 444 -9.01 -1.83 24.88
C GLU A 444 -8.24 -1.93 26.20
N ASN A 445 -7.57 -3.08 26.41
CA ASN A 445 -6.59 -3.29 27.49
C ASN A 445 -5.21 -2.75 27.11
#